data_AF-A0A139CTQ2-F1
#
_entry.id   AF-A0A139CTQ2-F1
#
_cell.length_a   1.000
_cell.length_b   1.000
_cell.length_c   1.000
_cell.angle_alpha   90.00
_cell.angle_beta   90.00
_cell.angle_gamma   90.00
#
_symmetry.space_group_name_H-M   'P 1'
#
loop_
_entity.id
_entity.type
_entity.pdbx_description
1 polymer ?
#
loop_
_entity_poly.entity_id
_entity_poly.type
_entity_poly.pdbx_seq_one_letter_code
_entity_poly.pdbx_strand_id
1 'polypeptide(L)'
;MKRIVILTMVMLVAAMSLANAASVAPELFDNWQSGDAEFECEEAGACDYYSYKIDEWGNANYWGDSDMNGTYDGENINITNSDSYTFDWESTEYPVCAVIVKAGTGANVYYYPEGTYEDTGLYAYDEKEISHVTFCFGEEDDPGEPQEEIPEFPTVALPIAAILGLAFLFQRRKE
;
A
#
# COMPACT_ATOMS: atom_id res chain seq x y z
N MET A 1 39.12 -36.64 22.78
CA MET A 1 38.27 -35.47 23.11
C MET A 1 38.35 -34.32 22.08
N LYS A 2 38.65 -34.59 20.80
CA LYS A 2 38.63 -33.56 19.73
C LYS A 2 37.74 -33.91 18.52
N ARG A 3 37.16 -35.12 18.50
CA ARG A 3 36.29 -35.60 17.41
C ARG A 3 34.79 -35.47 17.70
N ILE A 4 34.42 -35.19 18.95
CA ILE A 4 33.03 -35.05 19.38
C ILE A 4 32.53 -33.60 19.17
N VAL A 5 33.42 -32.62 19.15
CA VAL A 5 33.06 -31.19 19.00
C VAL A 5 32.69 -30.82 17.55
N ILE A 6 33.21 -31.54 16.56
CA ILE A 6 32.96 -31.22 15.13
C ILE A 6 31.57 -31.70 14.68
N LEU A 7 31.02 -32.75 15.31
CA LEU A 7 29.71 -33.30 14.94
C LEU A 7 28.53 -32.45 15.46
N THR A 8 28.73 -31.63 16.49
CA THR A 8 27.69 -30.71 16.99
C THR A 8 27.64 -29.39 16.25
N MET A 9 28.68 -29.00 15.49
CA MET A 9 28.71 -27.72 14.78
C MET A 9 28.06 -27.76 13.39
N VAL A 10 27.86 -28.97 12.82
CA VAL A 10 27.25 -29.15 11.49
C VAL A 10 25.71 -29.22 11.54
N MET A 11 25.12 -29.43 12.73
CA MET A 11 23.67 -29.58 12.89
C MET A 11 22.91 -28.27 13.18
N LEU A 12 23.61 -27.13 13.27
CA LEU A 12 23.00 -25.83 13.59
C LEU A 12 22.72 -24.95 12.36
N VAL A 13 22.98 -25.44 11.15
CA VAL A 13 22.83 -24.67 9.88
C VAL A 13 21.51 -24.99 9.16
N ALA A 14 20.68 -25.90 9.68
CA ALA A 14 19.49 -26.40 8.98
C ALA A 14 18.18 -25.92 9.63
N ALA A 15 17.91 -24.61 9.62
CA ALA A 15 16.56 -24.04 9.74
C ALA A 15 16.59 -22.50 9.54
N MET A 16 17.24 -22.02 8.48
CA MET A 16 16.86 -20.70 7.95
C MET A 16 15.64 -20.95 7.08
N SER A 17 14.46 -20.84 7.69
CA SER A 17 13.21 -20.74 6.95
C SER A 17 13.34 -19.55 6.01
N LEU A 18 13.45 -19.79 4.70
CA LEU A 18 13.27 -18.75 3.70
C LEU A 18 11.78 -18.38 3.76
N ALA A 19 11.46 -17.40 4.60
CA ALA A 19 10.17 -16.73 4.53
C ALA A 19 10.23 -15.91 3.22
N ASN A 20 9.70 -16.48 2.14
CA ASN A 20 9.30 -15.66 1.01
C ASN A 20 8.16 -14.80 1.57
N ALA A 21 8.39 -13.49 1.73
CA ALA A 21 7.29 -12.56 1.91
C ALA A 21 6.41 -12.72 0.67
N ALA A 22 5.19 -13.22 0.88
CA ALA A 22 4.21 -13.27 -0.19
C ALA A 22 3.69 -11.85 -0.39
N SER A 23 3.64 -11.42 -1.64
CA SER A 23 3.14 -10.10 -1.97
C SER A 23 1.67 -9.94 -1.65
N VAL A 24 1.26 -8.68 -1.44
CA VAL A 24 -0.16 -8.40 -1.23
C VAL A 24 -0.92 -8.72 -2.52
N ALA A 25 -2.09 -9.36 -2.38
CA ALA A 25 -2.94 -9.60 -3.54
C ALA A 25 -3.56 -8.28 -4.03
N PRO A 26 -3.44 -7.92 -5.31
CA PRO A 26 -3.95 -6.65 -5.78
C PRO A 26 -5.47 -6.68 -5.94
N GLU A 27 -6.08 -5.51 -5.82
CA GLU A 27 -7.41 -5.25 -6.36
C GLU A 27 -7.32 -4.91 -7.85
N LEU A 28 -8.22 -5.48 -8.65
CA LEU A 28 -8.22 -5.36 -10.11
C LEU A 28 -9.22 -4.31 -10.57
N PHE A 29 -8.75 -3.34 -11.35
CA PHE A 29 -9.57 -2.27 -11.92
C PHE A 29 -9.54 -2.36 -13.45
N ASP A 30 -10.67 -2.74 -14.07
CA ASP A 30 -10.75 -2.95 -15.53
C ASP A 30 -10.73 -1.65 -16.36
N ASN A 31 -11.12 -0.52 -15.76
CA ASN A 31 -11.27 0.78 -16.44
C ASN A 31 -10.61 1.91 -15.64
N TRP A 32 -9.34 1.72 -15.29
CA TRP A 32 -8.55 2.68 -14.53
C TRP A 32 -8.43 4.02 -15.28
N GLN A 33 -8.73 5.15 -14.62
CA GLN A 33 -8.44 6.45 -15.20
C GLN A 33 -6.99 6.83 -14.89
N SER A 34 -6.25 7.23 -15.91
CA SER A 34 -4.86 7.65 -15.71
C SER A 34 -4.77 9.16 -15.61
N GLY A 35 -3.94 9.64 -14.70
CA GLY A 35 -3.66 11.05 -14.47
C GLY A 35 -2.20 11.27 -14.07
N ASP A 36 -1.94 12.34 -13.33
CA ASP A 36 -0.70 12.47 -12.57
C ASP A 36 -0.73 11.58 -11.32
N ALA A 37 0.36 11.60 -10.54
CA ALA A 37 0.51 10.73 -9.37
C ALA A 37 -0.57 11.02 -8.30
N GLU A 38 -0.86 12.30 -8.05
CA GLU A 38 -1.85 12.77 -7.08
C GLU A 38 -3.26 12.28 -7.47
N PHE A 39 -3.66 12.50 -8.73
CA PHE A 39 -4.95 12.02 -9.24
C PHE A 39 -5.12 10.51 -9.11
N GLU A 40 -4.09 9.73 -9.42
CA GLU A 40 -4.17 8.27 -9.35
C GLU A 40 -4.25 7.75 -7.91
N CYS A 41 -3.57 8.41 -6.96
CA CYS A 41 -3.70 8.10 -5.53
C CYS A 41 -5.09 8.47 -4.97
N GLU A 42 -5.66 9.60 -5.40
CA GLU A 42 -7.04 9.97 -5.07
C GLU A 42 -8.05 8.97 -5.64
N GLU A 43 -7.90 8.55 -6.90
CA GLU A 43 -8.78 7.55 -7.53
C GLU A 43 -8.71 6.20 -6.82
N ALA A 44 -7.52 5.81 -6.35
CA ALA A 44 -7.32 4.61 -5.55
C ALA A 44 -7.98 4.71 -4.17
N GLY A 45 -8.31 5.90 -3.67
CA GLY A 45 -8.67 6.11 -2.27
C GLY A 45 -7.52 5.77 -1.33
N ALA A 46 -6.28 6.00 -1.78
CA ALA A 46 -5.08 5.79 -1.00
C ALA A 46 -4.81 6.98 -0.06
N CYS A 47 -3.77 6.88 0.76
CA CYS A 47 -3.27 7.97 1.59
C CYS A 47 -2.83 9.17 0.74
N ASP A 48 -2.84 10.35 1.37
CA ASP A 48 -2.72 11.66 0.72
C ASP A 48 -1.61 12.52 1.38
N TYR A 49 -0.39 11.97 1.47
CA TYR A 49 0.77 12.74 1.92
C TYR A 49 1.65 13.17 0.77
N TYR A 50 2.15 12.21 0.01
CA TYR A 50 3.03 12.42 -1.13
C TYR A 50 2.81 11.30 -2.15
N SER A 51 3.05 11.58 -3.43
CA SER A 51 2.91 10.60 -4.50
C SER A 51 4.02 10.75 -5.53
N TYR A 52 4.44 9.63 -6.10
CA TYR A 52 5.46 9.58 -7.13
C TYR A 52 5.07 8.62 -8.25
N LYS A 53 5.35 9.00 -9.49
CA LYS A 53 4.99 8.23 -10.67
C LYS A 53 6.18 8.00 -11.57
N ILE A 54 6.38 6.74 -11.96
CA ILE A 54 7.35 6.29 -12.94
C ILE A 54 6.60 6.04 -14.25
N ASP A 55 6.73 6.98 -15.19
CA ASP A 55 6.14 6.89 -16.53
C ASP A 55 7.02 6.10 -17.51
N GLU A 56 6.43 5.68 -18.63
CA GLU A 56 7.14 5.05 -19.76
C GLU A 56 7.96 3.82 -19.35
N TRP A 57 7.36 2.95 -18.52
CA TRP A 57 8.04 1.79 -17.97
C TRP A 57 8.66 0.90 -19.05
N GLY A 58 9.93 0.51 -18.87
CA GLY A 58 10.67 -0.35 -19.79
C GLY A 58 10.97 0.26 -21.16
N ASN A 59 10.68 1.55 -21.38
CA ASN A 59 10.98 2.24 -22.62
C ASN A 59 12.47 2.62 -22.68
N ALA A 60 13.28 1.77 -23.32
CA ALA A 60 14.72 1.99 -23.45
C ALA A 60 15.11 3.30 -24.17
N ASN A 61 14.23 3.91 -24.98
CA ASN A 61 14.53 5.22 -25.57
C ASN A 61 14.42 6.35 -24.54
N TYR A 62 13.62 6.16 -23.50
CA TYR A 62 13.43 7.12 -22.42
C TYR A 62 14.44 6.87 -21.29
N TRP A 63 14.56 5.61 -20.85
CA TRP A 63 15.36 5.22 -19.68
C TRP A 63 16.78 4.75 -20.02
N GLY A 64 17.07 4.44 -21.29
CA GLY A 64 18.35 3.86 -21.70
C GLY A 64 18.45 2.35 -21.50
N ASP A 65 17.49 1.74 -20.79
CA ASP A 65 17.33 0.31 -20.60
C ASP A 65 15.84 -0.07 -20.58
N SER A 66 15.55 -1.35 -20.84
CA SER A 66 14.23 -1.95 -20.71
C SER A 66 13.98 -2.55 -19.33
N ASP A 67 15.03 -2.86 -18.57
CA ASP A 67 14.88 -3.11 -17.14
C ASP A 67 14.84 -1.79 -16.36
N MET A 68 14.06 -1.76 -15.30
CA MET A 68 13.80 -0.57 -14.50
C MET A 68 14.50 -0.67 -13.14
N ASN A 69 15.57 -1.46 -13.04
CA ASN A 69 16.27 -1.61 -11.78
C ASN A 69 17.04 -0.33 -11.46
N GLY A 70 16.86 0.20 -10.26
CA GLY A 70 17.54 1.42 -9.84
C GLY A 70 16.76 2.24 -8.83
N THR A 71 17.27 3.44 -8.56
CA THR A 71 16.72 4.36 -7.58
C THR A 71 15.94 5.49 -8.24
N TYR A 72 14.78 5.80 -7.69
CA TYR A 72 13.82 6.79 -8.15
C TYR A 72 13.46 7.73 -7.00
N ASP A 73 12.72 8.80 -7.31
CA ASP A 73 12.21 9.71 -6.29
C ASP A 73 13.28 10.24 -5.31
N GLY A 74 14.39 10.76 -5.85
CA GLY A 74 15.47 11.27 -5.00
C GLY A 74 16.16 10.21 -4.13
N GLU A 75 16.18 8.95 -4.58
CA GLU A 75 16.71 7.77 -3.88
C GLU A 75 15.76 7.15 -2.85
N ASN A 76 14.54 7.68 -2.71
CA ASN A 76 13.55 7.12 -1.80
C ASN A 76 13.06 5.73 -2.25
N ILE A 77 12.78 5.55 -3.55
CA ILE A 77 12.29 4.26 -4.10
C ILE A 77 13.42 3.50 -4.79
N ASN A 78 13.61 2.24 -4.44
CA ASN A 78 14.52 1.31 -5.09
C ASN A 78 13.73 0.19 -5.78
N ILE A 79 13.85 0.09 -7.10
CA ILE A 79 13.23 -0.96 -7.91
C ILE A 79 14.26 -2.05 -8.17
N THR A 80 13.87 -3.31 -7.96
CA THR A 80 14.72 -4.48 -8.23
C THR A 80 13.93 -5.60 -8.91
N ASN A 81 14.66 -6.59 -9.44
CA ASN A 81 14.09 -7.76 -10.15
C ASN A 81 13.03 -7.39 -11.21
N SER A 82 13.20 -6.23 -11.85
CA SER A 82 12.22 -5.71 -12.80
C SER A 82 12.38 -6.28 -14.19
N ASP A 83 11.25 -6.47 -14.84
CA ASP A 83 11.12 -6.63 -16.29
C ASP A 83 9.91 -5.81 -16.80
N SER A 84 9.44 -6.09 -18.01
CA SER A 84 8.30 -5.38 -18.59
C SER A 84 6.95 -5.69 -17.92
N TYR A 85 6.88 -6.68 -17.03
CA TYR A 85 5.64 -7.21 -16.46
C TYR A 85 5.61 -7.20 -14.94
N THR A 86 6.77 -7.34 -14.30
CA THR A 86 6.91 -7.53 -12.87
C THR A 86 8.07 -6.74 -12.29
N PHE A 87 8.01 -6.44 -11.00
CA PHE A 87 9.10 -5.81 -10.25
C PHE A 87 8.93 -6.00 -8.74
N ASP A 88 10.04 -5.78 -8.04
CA ASP A 88 10.09 -5.60 -6.59
C ASP A 88 10.40 -4.13 -6.29
N TRP A 89 9.95 -3.64 -5.14
CA TRP A 89 10.23 -2.28 -4.72
C TRP A 89 10.54 -2.21 -3.21
N GLU A 90 11.36 -1.22 -2.86
CA GLU A 90 11.66 -0.82 -1.50
C GLU A 90 11.59 0.71 -1.40
N SER A 91 11.08 1.23 -0.29
CA SER A 91 11.09 2.63 0.09
C SER A 91 12.03 2.83 1.27
N THR A 92 12.78 3.93 1.28
CA THR A 92 13.84 4.15 2.29
C THR A 92 13.48 5.21 3.31
N GLU A 93 12.58 6.14 2.98
CA GLU A 93 12.19 7.27 3.84
C GLU A 93 10.73 7.15 4.29
N TYR A 94 9.79 7.01 3.35
CA TYR A 94 8.36 7.08 3.66
C TYR A 94 7.63 5.74 3.48
N PRO A 95 6.66 5.40 4.35
CA PRO A 95 5.84 4.22 4.13
C PRO A 95 4.94 4.40 2.91
N VAL A 96 4.77 3.36 2.11
CA VAL A 96 3.86 3.33 0.97
C VAL A 96 2.56 2.67 1.40
N CYS A 97 1.43 3.33 1.15
CA CYS A 97 0.10 2.82 1.46
C CYS A 97 -0.60 2.21 0.24
N ALA A 98 -0.16 2.55 -0.98
CA ALA A 98 -0.62 1.89 -2.18
C ALA A 98 0.41 1.94 -3.31
N VAL A 99 0.45 0.89 -4.13
CA VAL A 99 1.14 0.89 -5.42
C VAL A 99 0.14 0.56 -6.53
N ILE A 100 0.08 1.40 -7.55
CA ILE A 100 -0.80 1.26 -8.70
C ILE A 100 0.05 0.84 -9.89
N VAL A 101 -0.16 -0.39 -10.37
CA VAL A 101 0.55 -0.95 -11.53
C VAL A 101 -0.40 -0.96 -12.72
N LYS A 102 -0.27 0.06 -13.58
CA LYS A 102 -1.17 0.26 -14.72
C LYS A 102 -0.67 -0.50 -15.94
N ALA A 103 -1.60 -1.18 -16.62
CA ALA A 103 -1.35 -1.78 -17.92
C ALA A 103 -2.60 -1.71 -18.83
N GLY A 104 -2.40 -1.25 -20.07
CA GLY A 104 -3.51 -1.08 -21.02
C GLY A 104 -4.57 -0.11 -20.51
N THR A 105 -5.82 -0.58 -20.34
CA THR A 105 -6.95 0.21 -19.82
C THR A 105 -7.23 -0.02 -18.34
N GLY A 106 -6.49 -0.90 -17.68
CA GLY A 106 -6.72 -1.30 -16.30
C GLY A 106 -5.49 -1.14 -15.41
N ALA A 107 -5.67 -1.46 -14.14
CA ALA A 107 -4.62 -1.42 -13.13
C ALA A 107 -4.80 -2.52 -12.09
N ASN A 108 -3.66 -2.95 -11.52
CA ASN A 108 -3.60 -3.70 -10.28
C ASN A 108 -3.21 -2.71 -9.18
N VAL A 109 -4.05 -2.57 -8.14
CA VAL A 109 -3.77 -1.69 -7.00
C VAL A 109 -3.46 -2.56 -5.78
N TYR A 110 -2.25 -2.38 -5.25
CA TYR A 110 -1.75 -3.09 -4.07
C TYR A 110 -1.90 -2.15 -2.88
N TYR A 111 -2.82 -2.45 -1.97
CA TYR A 111 -3.07 -1.62 -0.79
C TYR A 111 -2.31 -2.14 0.43
N TYR A 112 -1.71 -1.20 1.17
CA TYR A 112 -1.01 -1.42 2.43
C TYR A 112 -1.59 -0.42 3.45
N PRO A 113 -2.74 -0.70 4.08
CA PRO A 113 -3.41 0.26 4.96
C PRO A 113 -2.50 0.78 6.08
N GLU A 114 -1.72 -0.10 6.72
CA GLU A 114 -0.77 0.29 7.78
C GLU A 114 0.57 0.83 7.23
N GLY A 115 0.68 1.03 5.92
CA GLY A 115 1.93 1.30 5.23
C GLY A 115 2.89 0.11 5.20
N THR A 116 3.75 0.07 4.18
CA THR A 116 4.92 -0.82 4.13
C THR A 116 6.10 -0.12 3.47
N TYR A 117 7.30 -0.62 3.70
CA TYR A 117 8.52 -0.12 3.07
C TYR A 117 9.01 -1.02 1.94
N GLU A 118 8.37 -2.16 1.71
CA GLU A 118 8.75 -3.07 0.63
C GLU A 118 7.57 -3.95 0.22
N ASP A 119 7.57 -4.35 -1.05
CA ASP A 119 6.85 -5.53 -1.52
C ASP A 119 7.58 -6.11 -2.77
N THR A 120 7.29 -7.35 -3.10
CA THR A 120 7.95 -8.10 -4.17
C THR A 120 6.95 -8.66 -5.17
N GLY A 121 7.36 -8.98 -6.39
CA GLY A 121 6.54 -9.67 -7.37
C GLY A 121 5.26 -8.94 -7.75
N LEU A 122 5.26 -7.60 -7.69
CA LEU A 122 4.16 -6.80 -8.21
C LEU A 122 4.09 -7.02 -9.71
N TYR A 123 2.90 -7.27 -10.22
CA TYR A 123 2.65 -7.58 -11.62
C TYR A 123 1.56 -6.70 -12.21
N ALA A 124 1.65 -6.49 -13.53
CA ALA A 124 0.71 -5.71 -14.33
C ALA A 124 -0.67 -6.36 -14.49
N TYR A 125 -1.66 -5.51 -14.75
CA TYR A 125 -3.03 -5.90 -15.06
C TYR A 125 -3.12 -6.73 -16.35
N ASP A 126 -3.86 -7.83 -16.29
CA ASP A 126 -4.21 -8.67 -17.46
C ASP A 126 -2.99 -9.18 -18.26
N GLU A 127 -1.89 -9.48 -17.57
CA GLU A 127 -0.63 -10.03 -18.15
C GLU A 127 -0.04 -9.15 -19.28
N LYS A 128 -0.36 -7.85 -19.26
CA LYS A 128 0.18 -6.87 -20.22
C LYS A 128 1.46 -6.24 -19.70
N GLU A 129 2.21 -5.60 -20.61
CA GLU A 129 3.37 -4.80 -20.21
C GLU A 129 2.93 -3.62 -19.34
N ILE A 130 3.68 -3.37 -18.27
CA ILE A 130 3.51 -2.21 -17.39
C ILE A 130 3.66 -0.96 -18.26
N SER A 131 2.71 -0.03 -18.17
CA SER A 131 2.81 1.26 -18.84
C SER A 131 3.45 2.30 -17.91
N HIS A 132 3.02 2.31 -16.65
CA HIS A 132 3.55 3.18 -15.60
C HIS A 132 3.22 2.59 -14.22
N VAL A 133 3.94 3.06 -13.21
CA VAL A 133 3.74 2.69 -11.79
C VAL A 133 3.61 3.96 -10.97
N THR A 134 2.62 3.99 -10.07
CA THR A 134 2.40 5.11 -9.15
C THR A 134 2.48 4.61 -7.70
N PHE A 135 3.24 5.33 -6.87
CA PHE A 135 3.42 5.08 -5.45
C PHE A 135 2.68 6.17 -4.66
N CYS A 136 1.85 5.75 -3.71
CA CYS A 136 1.13 6.62 -2.78
C CYS A 136 1.74 6.44 -1.38
N PHE A 137 2.31 7.51 -0.84
CA PHE A 137 3.03 7.49 0.44
C PHE A 137 2.17 8.06 1.56
N GLY A 138 2.27 7.43 2.73
CA GLY A 138 1.70 7.93 3.98
C GLY A 138 2.73 8.70 4.79
N GLU A 139 2.30 9.32 5.89
CA GLU A 139 3.22 9.94 6.85
C GLU A 139 3.89 8.85 7.72
N GLU A 140 5.14 9.03 8.15
CA GLU A 140 5.85 8.06 8.99
C GLU A 140 5.09 7.71 10.29
N ASP A 141 4.42 8.69 10.87
CA ASP A 141 3.65 8.56 12.13
C ASP A 141 2.15 8.29 11.90
N ASP A 142 1.68 8.33 10.65
CA ASP A 142 0.29 8.07 10.24
C ASP A 142 0.27 7.50 8.80
N PRO A 143 0.61 6.21 8.64
CA PRO A 143 0.76 5.61 7.31
C PRO A 143 -0.58 5.40 6.58
N GLY A 144 -1.71 5.74 7.21
CA GLY A 144 -3.05 5.60 6.68
C GLY A 144 -3.98 4.82 7.61
N GLU A 145 -4.44 5.44 8.70
CA GLU A 145 -5.56 4.82 9.41
C GLU A 145 -6.76 4.63 8.44
N PRO A 146 -7.40 3.44 8.40
CA PRO A 146 -8.61 3.26 7.61
C PRO A 146 -9.59 4.37 7.99
N GLN A 147 -10.07 5.15 7.02
CA GLN A 147 -11.15 6.09 7.27
C GLN A 147 -12.44 5.29 7.53
N GLU A 148 -12.56 4.73 8.73
CA GLU A 148 -13.83 4.33 9.29
C GLU A 148 -14.59 5.64 9.47
N GLU A 149 -15.38 6.02 8.45
CA GLU A 149 -16.37 7.08 8.58
C GLU A 149 -17.27 6.70 9.76
N ILE A 150 -16.93 7.19 10.96
CA ILE A 150 -17.82 7.08 12.10
C ILE A 150 -19.09 7.79 11.62
N PRO A 151 -20.22 7.09 11.46
CA PRO A 151 -21.45 7.77 11.08
C PRO A 151 -21.68 8.79 12.18
N GLU A 152 -21.65 10.08 11.81
CA GLU A 152 -21.90 11.16 12.74
C GLU A 152 -23.30 10.94 13.29
N PHE A 153 -23.38 10.28 14.45
CA PHE A 153 -24.62 10.25 15.19
C PHE A 153 -24.99 11.72 15.38
N PRO A 154 -26.17 12.16 14.92
CA PRO A 154 -26.53 13.56 14.98
C PRO A 154 -26.41 13.98 16.43
N THR A 155 -25.40 14.79 16.76
CA THR A 155 -25.08 15.27 18.12
C THR A 155 -26.26 16.01 18.76
N VAL A 156 -27.32 16.26 17.98
CA VAL A 156 -28.62 16.81 18.38
C VAL A 156 -29.52 15.80 19.10
N ALA A 157 -29.36 14.47 18.92
CA ALA A 157 -30.26 13.47 19.50
C ALA A 157 -30.08 13.28 21.02
N LEU A 158 -28.83 13.36 21.51
CA LEU A 158 -28.50 13.23 22.94
C LEU A 158 -29.16 14.30 23.83
N PRO A 159 -29.06 15.61 23.52
CA PRO A 159 -29.73 16.63 24.33
C PRO A 159 -31.25 16.52 24.26
N ILE A 160 -31.84 16.18 23.12
CA ILE A 160 -33.31 16.07 22.99
C ILE A 160 -33.84 14.87 23.79
N ALA A 161 -33.19 13.70 23.73
CA ALA A 161 -33.59 12.53 24.51
C ALA A 161 -33.48 12.77 26.03
N ALA A 162 -32.44 13.48 26.48
CA ALA A 162 -32.29 13.85 27.89
C ALA A 162 -33.39 14.82 28.35
N ILE A 163 -33.73 15.82 27.55
CA ILE A 163 -34.80 16.79 27.85
C ILE A 163 -36.17 16.10 27.90
N LEU A 164 -36.47 15.23 26.93
CA LEU A 164 -37.73 14.47 26.88
C LEU A 164 -37.82 13.46 28.02
N GLY A 165 -36.72 12.76 28.35
CA GLY A 165 -36.66 11.83 29.48
C GLY A 165 -36.88 12.51 30.84
N LEU A 166 -36.28 13.69 31.05
CA LEU A 166 -36.51 14.51 32.25
C LEU A 166 -37.95 15.01 32.33
N ALA A 167 -38.53 15.47 31.22
CA ALA A 167 -39.93 15.91 31.18
C ALA A 167 -40.90 14.77 31.56
N PHE A 168 -40.67 13.55 31.09
CA PHE A 168 -41.49 12.38 31.41
C PHE A 168 -41.34 11.95 32.88
N LEU A 169 -40.12 12.01 33.43
CA LEU A 169 -39.86 11.75 34.85
C LEU A 169 -40.55 12.77 35.78
N PHE A 170 -40.62 14.04 35.39
CA PHE A 170 -41.29 15.08 36.18
C PHE A 170 -42.81 15.08 36.03
N GLN A 171 -43.37 14.58 34.92
CA GLN A 171 -44.81 14.39 34.77
C GLN A 171 -45.34 13.26 35.67
N ARG A 172 -44.53 12.23 35.96
CA ARG A 172 -44.95 11.07 36.77
C ARG A 172 -45.02 11.31 38.29
N ARG A 173 -44.60 12.48 38.79
CA ARG A 173 -44.63 12.84 40.22
C ARG A 173 -45.84 13.69 40.64
N LYS A 174 -46.80 13.94 39.74
CA LYS A 174 -47.99 14.77 40.01
C LYS A 174 -49.29 13.99 40.26
N GLU A 175 -49.21 12.67 40.45
CA GLU A 175 -50.28 11.87 41.05
C GLU A 175 -49.91 11.43 42.47
#